data_AF-A0A212JT18-F1
#
_entry.id   AF-A0A212JT18-F1
#
_cell.length_a   1.000
_cell.length_b   1.000
_cell.length_c   1.000
_cell.angle_alpha   90.00
_cell.angle_beta   90.00
_cell.angle_gamma   90.00
#
_symmetry.space_group_name_H-M   'P 1'
#
loop_
_entity.id
_entity.type
_entity.pdbx_description
1 polymer ?
#
loop_
_entity_poly.entity_id
_entity_poly.type
_entity_poly.pdbx_seq_one_letter_code
_entity_poly.pdbx_strand_id
1 'polypeptide(L)'
;MSKHLDWSRITPDVAVWCKTEEEDLAFRQACEERGILWVNGHGIAGRSCFTYEKSYYTVKDYSLYSVTGVIGYTIPYSDLLVEDKPRICEILGVEVGERFNVPGKRLEISIDEKGRLSWHDREHIQAFNNLGLLQDLINDPSIIIRKPRFTPDELAMLRCFAAAGVESIERYHDGIVTWKTGDRQGALPSETLLSIRPGQSVTLAAVLK
;
A
#
# COMPACT_ATOMS: atom_id res chain seq x y z
N MET A 1 8.56 -0.90 -8.51
CA MET A 1 8.47 -0.96 -7.04
C MET A 1 8.77 0.42 -6.51
N SER A 2 7.86 0.99 -5.71
CA SER A 2 8.13 2.27 -5.05
C SER A 2 9.22 2.07 -4.00
N LYS A 3 10.18 2.97 -3.94
CA LYS A 3 11.17 3.03 -2.86
C LYS A 3 10.83 4.25 -2.03
N HIS A 4 10.78 4.08 -0.71
CA HIS A 4 10.57 5.20 0.21
C HIS A 4 11.72 5.27 1.19
N LEU A 5 11.93 6.45 1.78
CA LEU A 5 12.99 6.64 2.76
C LEU A 5 12.58 6.06 4.14
N ASP A 6 13.51 5.37 4.81
CA ASP A 6 13.40 4.97 6.20
C ASP A 6 13.63 6.16 7.12
N TRP A 7 12.57 6.90 7.42
CA TRP A 7 12.63 8.06 8.29
C TRP A 7 13.02 7.73 9.72
N SER A 8 12.89 6.48 10.16
CA SER A 8 13.31 6.08 11.51
C SER A 8 14.82 6.15 11.72
N ARG A 9 15.58 6.10 10.61
CA ARG A 9 17.05 6.21 10.60
C ARG A 9 17.55 7.65 10.45
N ILE A 10 16.65 8.61 10.27
CA ILE A 10 16.96 10.01 10.07
C ILE A 10 16.69 10.75 11.39
N THR A 11 17.72 10.92 12.19
CA THR A 11 17.69 11.62 13.49
C THR A 11 18.46 12.95 13.41
N PRO A 12 18.28 13.89 14.36
CA PRO A 12 18.94 15.21 14.30
C PRO A 12 20.48 15.18 14.28
N ASP A 13 21.08 14.09 14.75
CA ASP A 13 22.53 13.83 14.81
C ASP A 13 23.08 13.08 13.59
N VAL A 14 22.21 12.76 12.63
CA VAL A 14 22.57 12.05 11.40
C VAL A 14 22.49 13.00 10.21
N ALA A 15 23.58 13.10 9.45
CA ALA A 15 23.55 13.71 8.13
C ALA A 15 23.28 12.68 7.04
N VAL A 16 22.49 13.06 6.04
CA VAL A 16 22.30 12.23 4.84
C VAL A 16 23.33 12.60 3.81
N TRP A 17 24.06 11.60 3.32
CA TRP A 17 25.07 11.76 2.26
C TRP A 17 24.48 11.33 0.92
N CYS A 18 24.40 12.28 -0.01
CA CYS A 18 24.00 12.04 -1.40
C CYS A 18 25.24 12.00 -2.29
N LYS A 19 25.37 10.95 -3.10
CA LYS A 19 26.49 10.77 -4.01
C LYS A 19 26.28 11.52 -5.32
N THR A 20 25.03 11.72 -5.74
CA THR A 20 24.67 12.40 -7.00
C THR A 20 23.70 13.54 -6.76
N GLU A 21 23.58 14.45 -7.74
CA GLU A 21 22.60 15.54 -7.70
C GLU A 21 21.16 15.03 -7.74
N GLU A 22 20.90 13.88 -8.38
CA GLU A 22 19.57 13.26 -8.41
C GLU A 22 19.16 12.73 -7.03
N GLU A 23 20.07 12.08 -6.30
CA GLU A 23 19.82 11.64 -4.91
C GLU A 23 19.55 12.84 -3.99
N ASP A 24 20.32 13.91 -4.17
CA ASP A 24 20.17 15.17 -3.45
C ASP A 24 18.81 15.84 -3.73
N LEU A 25 18.40 15.92 -4.99
CA LEU A 25 17.09 16.45 -5.38
C LEU A 25 15.94 15.59 -4.83
N ALA A 26 16.04 14.26 -4.96
CA ALA A 26 15.03 13.33 -4.47
C ALA A 26 14.87 13.42 -2.94
N PHE A 27 15.98 13.49 -2.20
CA PHE A 27 15.94 13.67 -0.75
C PHE A 27 15.29 15.01 -0.35
N ARG A 28 15.60 16.10 -1.07
CA ARG A 28 15.01 17.43 -0.82
C ARG A 28 13.50 17.42 -1.01
N GLN A 29 13.03 16.90 -2.14
CA GLN A 29 11.59 16.77 -2.41
C GLN A 29 10.89 15.96 -1.32
N ALA A 30 11.47 14.83 -0.91
CA ALA A 30 10.90 13.99 0.14
C ALA A 30 10.86 14.68 1.53
N CYS A 31 11.80 15.58 1.82
CA CYS A 31 11.79 16.41 3.02
C CYS A 31 10.74 17.51 2.96
N GLU A 32 10.61 18.19 1.82
CA GLU A 32 9.60 19.24 1.58
C GLU A 32 8.18 18.69 1.71
N GLU A 33 7.91 17.53 1.11
CA GLU A 33 6.61 16.83 1.22
C GLU A 33 6.21 16.52 2.67
N ARG A 34 7.20 16.28 3.55
CA ARG A 34 6.98 16.03 4.98
C ARG A 34 7.05 17.29 5.84
N GLY A 35 7.34 18.46 5.26
CA GLY A 35 7.52 19.70 6.00
C GLY A 35 8.75 19.70 6.92
N ILE A 36 9.77 18.88 6.62
CA ILE A 36 10.98 18.81 7.44
C ILE A 36 12.00 19.83 6.93
N LEU A 37 12.42 20.73 7.82
CA LEU A 37 13.45 21.71 7.54
C LEU A 37 14.84 21.06 7.60
N TRP A 38 15.59 21.13 6.49
CA TRP A 38 16.97 20.68 6.40
C TRP A 38 17.86 21.75 5.79
N VAL A 39 19.11 21.81 6.23
CA VAL A 39 20.12 22.70 5.66
C VAL A 39 21.06 21.88 4.79
N ASN A 40 21.20 22.27 3.52
CA ASN A 40 22.25 21.75 2.67
C ASN A 40 23.60 22.36 3.12
N GLY A 41 24.55 21.51 3.47
CA GLY A 41 25.94 21.87 3.65
C GLY A 41 26.80 21.31 2.52
N HIS A 42 27.64 22.15 1.95
CA HIS A 42 28.67 21.73 1.00
C HIS A 42 29.98 21.46 1.74
N GLY A 43 30.48 20.24 1.67
CA GLY A 43 31.82 19.91 2.13
C GLY A 43 32.89 20.50 1.21
N ILE A 44 34.12 20.65 1.72
CA ILE A 44 35.30 21.17 0.99
C ILE A 44 35.61 20.34 -0.29
N ALA A 45 35.10 19.11 -0.39
CA ALA A 45 35.29 18.21 -1.52
C ALA A 45 34.18 18.24 -2.60
N GLY A 46 33.29 19.25 -2.60
CA GLY A 46 32.26 19.40 -3.64
C GLY A 46 31.14 18.36 -3.58
N ARG A 47 30.79 17.89 -2.38
CA ARG A 47 29.71 16.91 -2.13
C ARG A 47 28.64 17.52 -1.22
N SER A 48 27.38 17.13 -1.43
CA SER A 48 26.22 17.61 -0.67
C SER A 48 25.90 16.70 0.52
N CYS A 49 25.59 17.32 1.65
CA CYS A 49 25.22 16.65 2.90
C CYS A 49 24.21 17.52 3.66
N PHE A 50 23.29 16.91 4.39
CA PHE A 50 22.19 17.62 5.06
C PHE A 50 22.33 17.61 6.57
N THR A 51 22.25 18.78 7.22
CA THR A 51 22.35 18.94 8.68
C THR A 51 21.30 19.92 9.22
N TYR A 52 21.12 19.95 10.54
CA TYR A 52 20.18 20.86 11.22
C TYR A 52 20.72 22.30 11.39
N GLU A 53 22.05 22.51 11.33
CA GLU A 53 22.69 23.82 11.50
C GLU A 53 23.72 24.14 10.40
N LYS A 54 23.86 25.42 10.05
CA LYS A 54 24.89 25.93 9.12
C LYS A 54 26.27 25.91 9.80
N SER A 55 27.06 24.88 9.51
CA SER A 55 28.46 24.78 9.93
C SER A 55 29.34 24.37 8.75
N TYR A 56 30.59 24.81 8.72
CA TYR A 56 31.58 24.25 7.79
C TYR A 56 32.10 22.93 8.37
N TYR A 57 32.01 21.83 7.62
CA TYR A 57 32.42 20.50 8.07
C TYR A 57 33.09 19.69 6.96
N THR A 58 33.85 18.67 7.36
CA THR A 58 34.46 17.68 6.47
C THR A 58 33.83 16.31 6.69
N VAL A 59 33.53 15.59 5.62
CA VAL A 59 33.05 14.20 5.69
C VAL A 59 34.22 13.26 5.41
N LYS A 60 34.49 12.33 6.33
CA LYS A 60 35.51 11.28 6.14
C LYS A 60 35.05 10.00 6.84
N ASP A 61 35.16 8.85 6.16
CA ASP A 61 34.85 7.52 6.72
C ASP A 61 33.48 7.47 7.45
N TYR A 62 32.43 7.97 6.78
CA TYR A 62 31.06 8.10 7.31
C TYR A 62 30.89 8.96 8.57
N SER A 63 31.88 9.78 8.90
CA SER A 63 31.86 10.66 10.07
C SER A 63 31.92 12.13 9.64
N LEU A 64 31.17 12.97 10.36
CA LEU A 64 31.16 14.43 10.20
C LEU A 64 32.18 15.05 11.16
N TYR A 65 33.12 15.83 10.62
CA TYR A 65 34.12 16.53 11.40
C TYR A 65 33.91 18.04 11.33
N SER A 66 33.86 18.67 12.50
CA SER A 66 34.03 20.11 12.68
C SER A 66 35.49 20.43 13.03
N VAL A 67 35.81 21.72 13.17
CA VAL A 67 37.11 22.17 13.69
C VAL A 67 37.40 21.69 15.11
N THR A 68 36.38 21.33 15.89
CA THR A 68 36.51 20.84 17.27
C THR A 68 36.46 19.31 17.40
N GLY A 69 36.30 18.56 16.30
CA GLY A 69 36.25 17.10 16.31
C GLY A 69 35.00 16.52 15.64
N VAL A 70 34.72 15.24 15.91
CA VAL A 70 33.55 14.53 15.35
C VAL A 70 32.27 15.10 15.95
N ILE A 71 31.34 15.47 15.09
CA ILE A 71 30.04 16.08 15.47
C ILE A 71 28.84 15.23 15.06
N GLY A 72 29.05 14.13 14.35
CA GLY A 72 27.99 13.20 13.98
C GLY A 72 28.42 12.18 12.94
N TYR A 73 27.44 11.42 12.45
CA TYR A 73 27.64 10.37 11.45
C TYR A 73 26.83 10.67 10.19
N THR A 74 27.28 10.12 9.06
CA THR A 74 26.57 10.20 7.80
C THR A 74 25.96 8.87 7.42
N ILE A 75 24.71 8.86 6.95
CA ILE A 75 24.09 7.70 6.31
C ILE A 75 23.98 7.96 4.80
N PRO A 76 24.44 7.05 3.93
CA PRO A 76 24.23 7.17 2.50
C PRO A 76 22.73 7.19 2.15
N TYR A 77 22.33 8.04 1.21
CA TYR A 77 20.94 8.09 0.72
C TYR A 77 20.44 6.71 0.26
N SER A 78 21.29 5.94 -0.42
CA SER A 78 20.98 4.58 -0.86
C SER A 78 20.55 3.65 0.28
N ASP A 79 21.16 3.83 1.46
CA ASP A 79 20.94 2.98 2.63
C ASP A 79 19.64 3.34 3.35
N LEU A 80 19.07 4.51 3.06
CA LEU A 80 17.76 4.92 3.55
C LEU A 80 16.62 4.38 2.69
N LEU A 81 16.89 3.86 1.49
CA LEU A 81 15.83 3.37 0.60
C LEU A 81 15.30 2.02 1.07
N VAL A 82 14.04 2.01 1.51
CA VAL A 82 13.28 0.80 1.79
C VAL A 82 12.53 0.41 0.54
N GLU A 83 12.71 -0.83 0.10
CA GLU A 83 11.86 -1.44 -0.90
C GLU A 83 10.56 -1.91 -0.26
N ASP A 84 9.44 -1.38 -0.74
CA ASP A 84 8.13 -1.94 -0.45
C ASP A 84 8.06 -3.35 -1.03
N LYS A 85 8.26 -4.36 -0.18
CA LYS A 85 8.03 -5.76 -0.56
C LYS A 85 6.54 -5.94 -0.84
N PRO A 86 6.17 -6.58 -1.96
CA PRO A 86 4.77 -6.75 -2.31
C PRO A 86 4.05 -7.55 -1.23
N ARG A 87 2.84 -7.12 -0.88
CA ARG A 87 1.99 -7.86 0.06
C ARG A 87 1.46 -9.13 -0.60
N ILE A 88 1.18 -10.16 0.19
CA ILE A 88 0.72 -11.44 -0.37
C ILE A 88 -0.58 -11.29 -1.18
N CYS A 89 -1.50 -10.40 -0.79
CA CYS A 89 -2.69 -10.06 -1.58
C CYS A 89 -2.34 -9.51 -2.96
N GLU A 90 -1.31 -8.68 -3.06
CA GLU A 90 -0.83 -8.10 -4.33
C GLU A 90 -0.20 -9.18 -5.21
N ILE A 91 0.61 -10.07 -4.63
CA ILE A 91 1.21 -11.21 -5.33
C ILE A 91 0.13 -12.13 -5.91
N LEU A 92 -0.93 -12.39 -5.13
CA LEU A 92 -2.03 -13.27 -5.53
C LEU A 92 -3.11 -12.56 -6.36
N GLY A 93 -3.05 -11.22 -6.46
CA GLY A 93 -4.05 -10.39 -7.12
C GLY A 93 -5.42 -10.33 -6.43
N VAL A 94 -5.52 -10.68 -5.14
CA VAL A 94 -6.78 -10.70 -4.38
C VAL A 94 -6.89 -9.48 -3.45
N GLU A 95 -8.11 -9.06 -3.12
CA GLU A 95 -8.34 -8.01 -2.11
C GLU A 95 -8.18 -8.55 -0.68
N VAL A 96 -7.85 -7.68 0.27
CA VAL A 96 -7.85 -8.03 1.69
C VAL A 96 -9.26 -8.45 2.12
N GLY A 97 -9.38 -9.63 2.72
CA GLY A 97 -10.66 -10.21 3.12
C GLY A 97 -11.48 -10.80 1.96
N GLU A 98 -10.99 -10.76 0.72
CA GLU A 98 -11.61 -11.45 -0.41
C GLU A 98 -11.64 -12.96 -0.11
N ARG A 99 -12.81 -13.57 -0.34
CA ARG A 99 -12.98 -15.02 -0.17
C ARG A 99 -12.82 -15.71 -1.51
N PHE A 100 -11.95 -16.72 -1.54
CA PHE A 100 -11.67 -17.50 -2.74
C PHE A 100 -11.46 -18.98 -2.40
N ASN A 101 -11.52 -19.81 -3.44
CA ASN A 101 -11.30 -21.26 -3.35
C ASN A 101 -10.09 -21.67 -4.17
N VAL A 102 -9.58 -22.88 -3.92
CA VAL A 102 -8.46 -23.48 -4.66
C VAL A 102 -8.91 -24.83 -5.24
N PRO A 103 -8.71 -25.11 -6.54
CA PRO A 103 -9.07 -26.35 -7.20
C PRO A 103 -8.54 -27.56 -6.44
N GLY A 104 -9.38 -28.59 -6.31
CA GLY A 104 -9.04 -29.81 -5.57
C GLY A 104 -9.03 -29.65 -4.04
N LYS A 105 -9.21 -28.43 -3.51
CA LYS A 105 -9.34 -28.15 -2.07
C LYS A 105 -10.75 -27.64 -1.79
N ARG A 106 -11.52 -28.32 -0.93
CA ARG A 106 -12.83 -27.84 -0.44
C ARG A 106 -12.61 -26.83 0.69
N LEU A 107 -12.01 -25.69 0.36
CA LEU A 107 -11.59 -24.67 1.32
C LEU A 107 -11.93 -23.29 0.81
N GLU A 108 -12.78 -22.58 1.55
CA GLU A 108 -12.94 -21.13 1.43
C GLU A 108 -11.94 -20.39 2.33
N ILE A 109 -11.08 -19.61 1.72
CA ILE A 109 -9.99 -18.86 2.40
C ILE A 109 -10.06 -17.37 2.10
N SER A 110 -9.52 -16.57 3.01
CA SER A 110 -9.26 -15.14 2.81
C SER A 110 -7.94 -14.73 3.44
N ILE A 111 -7.40 -13.59 3.03
CA ILE A 111 -6.15 -13.04 3.58
C ILE A 111 -6.43 -11.73 4.32
N ASP A 112 -5.89 -11.59 5.54
CA ASP A 112 -6.02 -10.37 6.34
C ASP A 112 -4.98 -9.30 5.98
N GLU A 113 -5.10 -8.12 6.59
CA GLU A 113 -4.18 -6.99 6.40
C GLU A 113 -2.72 -7.29 6.75
N LYS A 114 -2.47 -8.34 7.54
CA LYS A 114 -1.13 -8.81 7.94
C LYS A 114 -0.62 -9.94 7.05
N GLY A 115 -1.36 -10.32 6.01
CA GLY A 115 -1.01 -11.40 5.10
C GLY A 115 -1.28 -12.80 5.66
N ARG A 116 -2.10 -12.93 6.70
CA ARG A 116 -2.43 -14.23 7.32
C ARG A 116 -3.65 -14.84 6.66
N LEU A 117 -3.58 -16.15 6.42
CA LEU A 117 -4.70 -16.94 5.94
C LEU A 117 -5.75 -17.12 7.04
N SER A 118 -7.01 -16.90 6.68
CA SER A 118 -8.20 -17.19 7.48
C SER A 118 -9.06 -18.23 6.77
N TRP A 119 -9.57 -19.20 7.52
CA TRP A 119 -10.35 -20.33 7.02
C TRP A 119 -11.82 -20.13 7.38
N HIS A 120 -12.72 -20.28 6.41
CA HIS A 120 -14.15 -20.10 6.62
C HIS A 120 -14.93 -21.42 6.72
N ASP A 121 -14.29 -22.54 6.36
CA ASP A 121 -14.88 -23.88 6.52
C ASP A 121 -14.55 -24.49 7.89
N ARG A 122 -15.59 -24.77 8.68
CA ARG A 122 -15.47 -25.26 10.07
C ARG A 122 -14.97 -26.69 10.20
N GLU A 123 -15.09 -27.51 9.16
CA GLU A 123 -14.77 -28.95 9.23
C GLU A 123 -13.28 -29.27 8.99
N HIS A 124 -12.49 -28.30 8.53
CA HIS A 124 -11.13 -28.55 8.02
C HIS A 124 -10.02 -27.71 8.67
N ILE A 125 -10.34 -26.96 9.73
CA ILE A 125 -9.42 -26.02 10.40
C ILE A 125 -8.13 -26.69 10.93
N GLN A 126 -8.14 -28.02 11.15
CA GLN A 126 -7.02 -28.72 11.80
C GLN A 126 -6.09 -29.52 10.87
N ALA A 127 -6.32 -29.59 9.56
CA ALA A 127 -5.64 -30.58 8.70
C ALA A 127 -4.75 -30.03 7.58
N PHE A 128 -4.63 -28.71 7.40
CA PHE A 128 -3.92 -28.16 6.24
C PHE A 128 -2.55 -27.58 6.56
N ASN A 129 -1.54 -28.00 5.78
CA ASN A 129 -0.21 -27.40 5.79
C ASN A 129 -0.26 -26.03 5.11
N ASN A 130 -0.35 -24.97 5.92
CA ASN A 130 -0.39 -23.59 5.46
C ASN A 130 0.78 -23.23 4.52
N LEU A 131 1.96 -23.84 4.71
CA LEU A 131 3.14 -23.55 3.90
C LEU A 131 3.03 -24.09 2.48
N GLY A 132 2.52 -25.32 2.32
CA GLY A 132 2.33 -25.92 0.99
C GLY A 132 1.28 -25.16 0.18
N LEU A 133 0.17 -24.76 0.81
CA LEU A 133 -0.86 -23.97 0.14
C LEU A 133 -0.34 -22.59 -0.31
N LEU A 134 0.44 -21.91 0.52
CA LEU A 134 1.03 -20.63 0.14
C LEU A 134 2.03 -20.77 -1.01
N GLN A 135 2.84 -21.85 -1.01
CA GLN A 135 3.75 -22.13 -2.12
C GLN A 135 2.98 -22.35 -3.43
N ASP A 136 1.91 -23.15 -3.42
CA ASP A 136 1.07 -23.38 -4.60
C ASP A 136 0.50 -22.05 -5.13
N LEU A 137 -0.08 -21.24 -4.24
CA LEU A 137 -0.71 -19.97 -4.59
C LEU A 137 0.29 -18.94 -5.12
N ILE A 138 1.48 -18.83 -4.53
CA ILE A 138 2.50 -17.86 -4.95
C ILE A 138 3.09 -18.25 -6.30
N ASN A 139 3.33 -19.54 -6.53
CA ASN A 139 3.92 -20.02 -7.79
C ASN A 139 2.91 -20.05 -8.94
N ASP A 140 1.63 -20.29 -8.65
CA ASP A 140 0.56 -20.27 -9.64
C ASP A 140 -0.72 -19.64 -9.08
N PRO A 141 -0.82 -18.29 -9.06
CA PRO A 141 -2.02 -17.59 -8.62
C PRO A 141 -3.24 -17.87 -9.51
N SER A 142 -3.06 -18.42 -10.72
CA SER A 142 -4.17 -18.69 -11.65
C SER A 142 -5.10 -19.79 -11.17
N ILE A 143 -4.64 -20.61 -10.22
CA ILE A 143 -5.47 -21.61 -9.56
C ILE A 143 -6.51 -20.96 -8.63
N ILE A 144 -6.44 -19.67 -8.32
CA ILE A 144 -7.43 -19.02 -7.45
C ILE A 144 -8.80 -18.99 -8.16
N ILE A 145 -9.75 -19.76 -7.63
CA ILE A 145 -11.15 -19.68 -8.04
C ILE A 145 -11.82 -18.59 -7.21
N ARG A 146 -11.91 -17.39 -7.77
CA ARG A 146 -12.65 -16.28 -7.16
C ARG A 146 -14.14 -16.57 -7.20
N LYS A 147 -14.81 -16.38 -6.06
CA LYS A 147 -16.26 -16.23 -6.10
C LYS A 147 -16.57 -14.88 -6.74
N PRO A 148 -17.44 -14.81 -7.76
CA PRO A 148 -17.90 -13.55 -8.28
C PRO A 148 -18.41 -12.69 -7.12
N ARG A 149 -17.85 -11.49 -6.96
CA ARG A 149 -18.26 -10.56 -5.89
C ARG A 149 -19.75 -10.25 -5.98
N PHE A 150 -20.31 -10.21 -7.19
CA PHE A 150 -21.72 -9.96 -7.47
C PHE A 150 -22.37 -11.18 -8.11
N THR A 151 -23.62 -11.43 -7.77
CA THR A 151 -24.44 -12.43 -8.49
C THR A 151 -24.71 -11.96 -9.93
N PRO A 152 -25.11 -12.84 -10.85
CA PRO A 152 -25.52 -12.44 -12.20
C PRO A 152 -26.61 -11.36 -12.20
N ASP A 153 -27.57 -11.44 -11.27
CA ASP A 153 -28.66 -10.47 -11.13
C ASP A 153 -28.16 -9.11 -10.62
N GLU A 154 -27.25 -9.11 -9.64
CA GLU A 154 -26.59 -7.89 -9.17
C GLU A 154 -25.74 -7.26 -10.27
N LEU A 155 -25.03 -8.07 -11.06
CA LEU A 155 -24.25 -7.57 -12.18
C LEU A 155 -25.16 -6.95 -13.27
N ALA A 156 -26.31 -7.58 -13.54
CA ALA A 156 -27.31 -7.02 -14.45
C ALA A 156 -27.86 -5.68 -13.92
N MET A 157 -28.17 -5.59 -12.62
CA MET A 157 -28.57 -4.34 -11.98
C MET A 157 -27.48 -3.27 -12.10
N LEU A 158 -26.22 -3.60 -11.81
CA LEU A 158 -25.09 -2.68 -11.95
C LEU A 158 -24.92 -2.19 -13.39
N ARG A 159 -25.11 -3.06 -14.40
CA ARG A 159 -25.11 -2.65 -15.80
C ARG A 159 -26.24 -1.66 -16.12
N CYS A 160 -27.44 -1.88 -15.60
CA CYS A 160 -28.56 -0.94 -15.76
C CYS A 160 -28.25 0.42 -15.11
N PHE A 161 -27.70 0.43 -13.90
CA PHE A 161 -27.28 1.66 -13.23
C PHE A 161 -26.19 2.40 -14.02
N ALA A 162 -25.18 1.69 -14.52
CA ALA A 162 -24.14 2.29 -15.35
C ALA A 162 -24.72 2.90 -16.63
N ALA A 163 -25.64 2.19 -17.30
CA ALA A 163 -26.33 2.70 -18.49
C ALA A 163 -27.18 3.96 -18.19
N ALA A 164 -27.68 4.09 -16.95
CA ALA A 164 -28.38 5.28 -16.47
C ALA A 164 -27.44 6.42 -16.04
N GLY A 165 -26.12 6.24 -16.15
CA GLY A 165 -25.11 7.25 -15.79
C GLY A 165 -24.72 7.26 -14.31
N VAL A 166 -25.04 6.21 -13.55
CA VAL A 166 -24.58 6.07 -12.15
C VAL A 166 -23.09 5.77 -12.12
N GLU A 167 -22.35 6.53 -11.31
CA GLU A 167 -20.90 6.44 -11.17
C GLU A 167 -20.50 5.50 -10.04
N SER A 168 -21.18 5.62 -8.90
CA SER A 168 -20.91 4.81 -7.71
C SER A 168 -22.16 4.46 -6.92
N ILE A 169 -22.11 3.32 -6.22
CA ILE A 169 -23.12 2.89 -5.25
C ILE A 169 -22.42 2.61 -3.93
N GLU A 170 -22.95 3.16 -2.84
CA GLU A 170 -22.43 3.02 -1.48
C GLU A 170 -23.50 2.45 -0.56
N ARG A 171 -23.10 1.55 0.35
CA ARG A 171 -23.91 1.16 1.49
C ARG A 171 -23.30 1.72 2.76
N TYR A 172 -24.02 2.61 3.42
CA TYR A 172 -23.63 3.15 4.73
C TYR A 172 -23.68 2.08 5.83
N HIS A 173 -23.03 2.37 6.96
CA HIS A 173 -22.99 1.44 8.10
C HIS A 173 -24.37 1.15 8.69
N ASP A 174 -25.32 2.08 8.58
CA ASP A 174 -26.72 1.93 8.97
C ASP A 174 -27.56 1.10 7.99
N GLY A 175 -26.95 0.64 6.90
CA GLY A 175 -27.58 -0.21 5.88
C GLY A 175 -28.22 0.55 4.72
N ILE A 176 -28.27 1.89 4.77
CA ILE A 176 -28.82 2.71 3.68
C ILE A 176 -27.93 2.55 2.44
N VAL A 177 -28.56 2.23 1.30
CA VAL A 177 -27.89 2.13 0.00
C VAL A 177 -28.16 3.39 -0.79
N THR A 178 -27.11 4.01 -1.32
CA THR A 178 -27.20 5.21 -2.14
C THR A 178 -26.45 5.06 -3.45
N TRP A 179 -26.92 5.76 -4.48
CA TRP A 179 -26.22 5.90 -5.76
C TRP A 179 -25.82 7.36 -5.96
N LYS A 180 -24.78 7.58 -6.77
CA LYS A 180 -24.27 8.92 -7.12
C LYS A 180 -23.98 9.06 -8.61
N THR A 181 -24.32 10.22 -9.16
CA THR A 181 -23.98 10.70 -10.52
C THR A 181 -23.63 12.18 -10.42
N GLY A 182 -22.34 12.53 -10.52
CA GLY A 182 -21.91 13.91 -10.31
C GLY A 182 -22.39 14.46 -8.95
N ASP A 183 -23.16 15.55 -8.98
CA ASP A 183 -23.73 16.18 -7.77
C ASP A 183 -25.07 15.58 -7.32
N ARG A 184 -25.61 14.60 -8.06
CA ARG A 184 -26.88 13.95 -7.75
C ARG A 184 -26.64 12.68 -6.96
N GLN A 185 -27.48 12.48 -5.95
CA GLN A 185 -27.53 11.24 -5.18
C GLN A 185 -28.97 10.85 -4.89
N GLY A 186 -29.21 9.56 -4.69
CA GLY A 186 -30.51 9.04 -4.29
C GLY A 186 -30.38 7.74 -3.51
N ALA A 187 -31.44 7.38 -2.79
CA ALA A 187 -31.48 6.13 -2.03
C ALA A 187 -32.03 4.99 -2.90
N LEU A 188 -31.55 3.78 -2.65
CA LEU A 188 -32.08 2.53 -3.17
C LEU A 188 -32.74 1.74 -2.03
N PRO A 189 -33.65 0.80 -2.34
CA PRO A 189 -34.16 -0.13 -1.35
C PRO A 189 -33.00 -0.89 -0.66
N SER A 190 -33.11 -1.10 0.65
CA SER A 190 -32.04 -1.67 1.48
C SER A 190 -31.57 -3.06 1.03
N GLU A 191 -32.46 -3.83 0.44
CA GLU A 191 -32.26 -5.19 -0.08
C GLU A 191 -31.56 -5.22 -1.44
N THR A 192 -31.32 -4.06 -2.05
CA THR A 192 -30.62 -3.94 -3.34
C THR A 192 -29.13 -4.17 -3.15
N LEU A 193 -28.50 -5.00 -4.00
CA LEU A 193 -27.05 -5.22 -4.03
C LEU A 193 -26.49 -5.63 -2.65
N LEU A 194 -26.96 -6.77 -2.13
CA LEU A 194 -26.54 -7.31 -0.83
C LEU A 194 -25.05 -7.68 -0.79
N SER A 195 -24.43 -7.88 -1.95
CA SER A 195 -22.97 -8.08 -2.05
C SER A 195 -22.16 -6.83 -1.71
N ILE A 196 -22.76 -5.64 -1.70
CA ILE A 196 -22.16 -4.42 -1.13
C ILE A 196 -22.42 -4.44 0.37
N ARG A 197 -21.38 -4.65 1.18
CA ARG A 197 -21.50 -4.73 2.64
C ARG A 197 -21.59 -3.33 3.28
N PRO A 198 -22.11 -3.20 4.51
CA PRO A 198 -22.13 -1.92 5.21
C PRO A 198 -20.74 -1.28 5.32
N GLY A 199 -20.64 0.01 5.00
CA GLY A 199 -19.38 0.76 4.92
C GLY A 199 -18.60 0.56 3.62
N GLN A 200 -19.16 -0.14 2.62
CA GLN A 200 -18.51 -0.33 1.32
C GLN A 200 -19.11 0.58 0.25
N SER A 201 -18.23 1.04 -0.64
CA SER A 201 -18.58 1.73 -1.87
C SER A 201 -18.03 0.99 -3.08
N VAL A 202 -18.75 1.09 -4.20
CA VAL A 202 -18.43 0.44 -5.46
C VAL A 202 -18.51 1.48 -6.57
N THR A 203 -17.41 1.65 -7.30
CA THR A 203 -17.40 2.43 -8.55
C THR A 203 -17.78 1.52 -9.72
N LEU A 204 -18.81 1.89 -10.49
CA LEU A 204 -19.34 1.03 -11.54
C LEU A 204 -18.34 0.82 -12.68
N ALA A 205 -17.55 1.85 -12.99
CA ALA A 205 -16.45 1.77 -13.97
C ALA A 205 -15.31 0.84 -13.54
N ALA A 206 -15.19 0.47 -12.26
CA ALA A 206 -14.22 -0.51 -11.80
C ALA A 206 -14.77 -1.94 -11.88
N VAL A 207 -16.07 -2.12 -11.67
CA VAL A 207 -16.72 -3.44 -11.64
C VAL A 207 -17.09 -3.95 -13.02
N LEU A 208 -17.43 -3.08 -13.97
CA LEU A 208 -17.91 -3.44 -15.30
C LEU A 208 -16.81 -3.44 -16.38
N LYS A 209 -15.54 -3.48 -15.98
CA LYS A 209 -14.39 -3.60 -16.89
C LYS A 209 -14.33 -4.96 -17.56
#